data_AF-E3MBB2-F1
#
_entry.id   AF-E3MBB2-F1
#
_cell.length_a   1.000
_cell.length_b   1.000
_cell.length_c   1.000
_cell.angle_alpha   90.00
_cell.angle_beta   90.00
_cell.angle_gamma   90.00
#
_symmetry.space_group_name_H-M   'P 1'
#
loop_
_entity.id
_entity.type
_entity.pdbx_description
1 polymer ?
#
loop_
_entity_poly.entity_id
_entity_poly.type
_entity_poly.pdbx_seq_one_letter_code
_entity_poly.pdbx_strand_id
1 'polypeptide(L)'
;MNAVGSWLIVMISIALVHSVRVDSSLFFKKKRCDPKCTVTQSNFTDFPSECQTVCADIYIDENCDLSENQLTSLFKNMKHLIGSLVVNGTKLTSGKFLAGLETIVTDHYDIVWTNNHEMVELGLSNLSVIDCRRLEISKNSKMADLGLLNLQTALSSSNTASYVWLEIYKLSDNFCMPFDQMEIFLTIHNLNLAYVKANYCEPTKSDDARIHGDVIINSNSNFDNMKSVKAIFGSLIINGTDLENLDFLKSLKYIAPLESTDDEIKSLIICNNPNLINIMLPSLKVKHFLISSSQSLQLLHRNRIRTDKFFAIQISGNNEELMYDSKSCYQLQNSLHKIYRASINGNSCEAIEYKEKRRIMEWKAAMVKDFSFIVIGMSLVGMILLTCIVFWLKRYRTVRPVK
;
A
#
# COMPACT_ATOMS: atom_id res chain seq x y z
N MET A 1 48.14 -12.62 34.80
CA MET A 1 46.70 -12.79 35.10
C MET A 1 45.96 -11.60 34.50
N ASN A 2 44.78 -11.83 33.91
CA ASN A 2 43.80 -10.81 33.48
C ASN A 2 43.86 -10.29 32.02
N ALA A 3 43.88 -11.21 31.05
CA ALA A 3 43.37 -10.91 29.70
C ALA A 3 42.38 -11.98 29.19
N VAL A 4 42.48 -13.21 29.69
CA VAL A 4 41.57 -14.32 29.33
C VAL A 4 40.19 -14.19 30.03
N GLY A 5 40.12 -13.54 31.19
CA GLY A 5 38.86 -13.36 31.94
C GLY A 5 37.87 -12.35 31.32
N SER A 6 38.35 -11.32 30.61
CA SER A 6 37.47 -10.30 30.01
C SER A 6 36.76 -10.79 28.76
N TRP A 7 37.38 -11.66 27.96
CA TRP A 7 36.74 -12.22 26.76
C TRP A 7 35.65 -13.23 27.11
N LEU A 8 35.81 -13.99 28.21
CA LEU A 8 34.77 -14.90 28.68
C LEU A 8 33.52 -14.15 29.16
N ILE A 9 33.69 -13.02 29.86
CA ILE A 9 32.57 -12.21 30.38
C ILE A 9 31.83 -11.49 29.24
N VAL A 10 32.53 -11.02 28.20
CA VAL A 10 31.89 -10.41 27.02
C VAL A 10 31.15 -11.45 26.18
N MET A 11 31.70 -12.66 26.01
CA MET A 11 31.00 -13.75 25.31
C MET A 11 29.79 -14.27 26.10
N ILE A 12 29.85 -14.29 27.43
CA ILE A 12 28.70 -14.60 28.30
C ILE A 12 27.65 -13.47 28.20
N SER A 13 28.06 -12.21 28.10
CA SER A 13 27.14 -11.07 27.99
C SER A 13 26.43 -11.02 26.62
N ILE A 14 27.11 -11.41 25.54
CA ILE A 14 26.53 -11.49 24.18
C ILE A 14 25.71 -12.79 24.00
N ALA A 15 26.07 -13.87 24.70
CA ALA A 15 25.24 -15.07 24.78
C ALA A 15 23.96 -14.87 25.61
N LEU A 16 23.99 -14.04 26.66
CA LEU A 16 22.79 -13.72 27.45
C LEU A 16 21.80 -12.78 26.75
N VAL A 17 22.23 -12.03 25.74
CA VAL A 17 21.30 -11.20 24.93
C VAL A 17 20.45 -12.06 23.97
N HIS A 18 20.82 -13.33 23.76
CA HIS A 18 20.11 -14.24 22.85
C HIS A 18 19.00 -15.10 23.49
N SER A 19 18.54 -14.84 24.73
CA SER A 19 17.37 -15.58 25.24
C SER A 19 16.52 -14.88 26.31
N VAL A 20 16.63 -13.56 26.52
CA VAL A 20 15.65 -12.88 27.39
C VAL A 20 14.35 -12.75 26.61
N ARG A 21 13.49 -13.77 26.72
CA ARG A 21 12.10 -13.70 26.28
C ARG A 21 11.45 -12.55 27.03
N VAL A 22 10.95 -11.57 26.29
CA VAL A 22 10.18 -10.46 26.86
C VAL A 22 8.95 -11.07 27.50
N ASP A 23 8.71 -10.74 28.76
CA ASP A 23 7.57 -11.24 29.52
C ASP A 23 6.25 -10.65 28.97
N SER A 24 5.45 -11.48 28.32
CA SER A 24 4.13 -11.13 27.78
C SER A 24 3.03 -11.02 28.84
N SER A 25 3.33 -11.27 30.13
CA SER A 25 2.34 -11.22 31.22
C SER A 25 1.58 -9.91 31.30
N LEU A 26 2.26 -8.77 31.12
CA LEU A 26 1.64 -7.44 31.13
C LEU A 26 0.69 -7.25 29.94
N PHE A 27 1.08 -7.74 28.76
CA PHE A 27 0.25 -7.70 27.56
C PHE A 27 -1.02 -8.54 27.74
N PHE A 28 -0.88 -9.76 28.25
CA PHE A 28 -2.01 -10.65 28.53
C PHE A 28 -2.97 -10.02 29.56
N LYS A 29 -2.44 -9.36 30.60
CA LYS A 29 -3.25 -8.60 31.55
C LYS A 29 -3.99 -7.44 30.89
N LYS A 30 -3.33 -6.67 30.01
CA LYS A 30 -3.95 -5.56 29.25
C LYS A 30 -5.08 -6.07 28.34
N LYS A 31 -4.91 -7.24 27.74
CA LYS A 31 -5.91 -7.91 26.88
C LYS A 31 -6.98 -8.67 27.68
N ARG A 32 -6.90 -8.68 29.02
CA ARG A 32 -7.86 -9.35 29.93
C ARG A 32 -7.97 -10.85 29.67
N CYS A 33 -6.84 -11.50 29.46
CA CYS A 33 -6.77 -12.95 29.28
C CYS A 33 -7.35 -13.72 30.47
N ASP A 34 -8.08 -14.80 30.18
CA ASP A 34 -8.53 -15.75 31.21
C ASP A 34 -7.32 -16.51 31.75
N PRO A 35 -7.05 -16.48 33.07
CA PRO A 35 -5.96 -17.25 33.68
C PRO A 35 -6.00 -18.75 33.33
N LYS A 36 -7.18 -19.34 33.12
CA LYS A 36 -7.33 -20.76 32.73
C LYS A 36 -6.89 -21.05 31.30
N CYS A 37 -6.88 -20.02 30.44
CA CYS A 37 -6.48 -20.11 29.04
C CYS A 37 -5.17 -19.36 28.77
N THR A 38 -4.38 -19.07 29.82
CA THR A 38 -3.12 -18.33 29.73
C THR A 38 -1.94 -19.25 30.01
N VAL A 39 -0.95 -19.23 29.13
CA VAL A 39 0.28 -20.03 29.24
C VAL A 39 1.46 -19.06 29.37
N THR A 40 2.10 -19.03 30.54
CA THR A 40 3.19 -18.10 30.86
C THR A 40 4.59 -18.67 30.58
N GLN A 41 4.70 -19.99 30.38
CA GLN A 41 5.92 -20.66 29.96
C GLN A 41 5.59 -21.52 28.75
N SER A 42 6.41 -21.46 27.70
CA SER A 42 6.17 -22.17 26.44
C SER A 42 6.45 -23.67 26.57
N ASN A 43 5.80 -24.36 27.49
CA ASN A 43 5.77 -25.81 27.56
C ASN A 43 4.38 -26.30 27.13
N PHE A 44 4.33 -27.16 26.11
CA PHE A 44 3.07 -27.68 25.58
C PHE A 44 2.36 -28.66 26.54
N THR A 45 3.02 -29.08 27.62
CA THR A 45 2.47 -29.99 28.64
C THR A 45 1.20 -29.46 29.30
N ASP A 46 1.12 -28.15 29.55
CA ASP A 46 -0.01 -27.52 30.25
C ASP A 46 -0.87 -26.67 29.31
N PHE A 47 -0.84 -26.96 28.01
CA PHE A 47 -1.57 -26.18 27.03
C PHE A 47 -3.10 -26.34 27.20
N PRO A 48 -3.88 -25.24 27.25
CA PRO A 48 -5.31 -25.26 27.55
C PRO A 48 -6.13 -25.64 26.31
N SER A 49 -6.06 -26.91 25.92
CA SER A 49 -6.66 -27.44 24.68
C SER A 49 -8.20 -27.34 24.59
N GLU A 50 -8.90 -27.05 25.69
CA GLU A 50 -10.35 -26.80 25.71
C GLU A 50 -10.72 -25.33 25.44
N CYS A 51 -9.73 -24.42 25.42
CA CYS A 51 -9.97 -23.00 25.22
C CYS A 51 -10.02 -22.61 23.72
N GLN A 52 -10.96 -21.73 23.37
CA GLN A 52 -11.03 -21.13 22.03
C GLN A 52 -10.12 -19.92 21.88
N THR A 53 -10.03 -19.09 22.93
CA THR A 53 -9.09 -17.97 23.01
C THR A 53 -7.97 -18.35 23.95
N VAL A 54 -6.74 -18.39 23.45
CA VAL A 54 -5.55 -18.75 24.22
C VAL A 54 -4.61 -17.56 24.26
N CYS A 55 -4.13 -17.24 25.46
CA CYS A 55 -3.08 -16.24 25.65
C CYS A 55 -1.75 -16.94 25.89
N ALA A 56 -0.91 -16.98 24.87
CA ALA A 56 0.34 -17.71 24.90
C ALA A 56 1.29 -17.17 23.85
N ASP A 57 2.58 -17.27 24.13
CA ASP A 57 3.59 -17.18 23.08
C ASP A 57 3.96 -18.60 22.62
N ILE A 58 3.52 -18.93 21.41
CA ILE A 58 3.72 -20.23 20.80
C ILE A 58 5.04 -20.21 20.03
N TYR A 59 6.00 -20.98 20.51
CA TYR A 59 7.29 -21.22 19.85
C TYR A 59 7.41 -22.70 19.52
N ILE A 60 7.43 -23.01 18.23
CA ILE A 60 7.67 -24.36 17.71
C ILE A 60 9.01 -24.31 16.98
N ASP A 61 10.04 -24.88 17.59
CA ASP A 61 11.38 -24.86 17.02
C ASP A 61 11.95 -26.27 16.79
N GLU A 62 13.23 -26.35 16.41
CA GLU A 62 13.97 -27.58 16.18
C GLU A 62 14.00 -28.55 17.40
N ASN A 63 13.72 -28.05 18.61
CA ASN A 63 13.66 -28.85 19.84
C ASN A 63 12.24 -29.34 20.16
N CYS A 64 11.23 -28.97 19.38
CA CYS A 64 9.87 -29.47 19.55
C CYS A 64 9.80 -30.95 19.15
N ASP A 65 9.43 -31.81 20.09
CA ASP A 65 9.29 -33.26 19.91
C ASP A 65 7.88 -33.71 19.48
N LEU A 66 6.95 -32.76 19.36
CA LEU A 66 5.57 -33.03 18.97
C LEU A 66 5.44 -33.22 17.44
N SER A 67 4.77 -34.29 17.04
CA SER A 67 4.35 -34.52 15.66
C SER A 67 3.21 -33.58 15.24
N GLU A 68 3.02 -33.39 13.92
CA GLU A 68 1.90 -32.61 13.37
C GLU A 68 0.53 -33.08 13.91
N ASN A 69 0.32 -34.39 14.13
CA ASN A 69 -0.93 -34.93 14.69
C ASN A 69 -1.12 -34.55 16.17
N GLN A 70 -0.04 -34.53 16.94
CA GLN A 70 -0.08 -34.09 18.34
C GLN A 70 -0.36 -32.59 18.41
N LEU A 71 0.30 -31.77 17.59
CA LEU A 71 0.03 -30.34 17.49
C LEU A 71 -1.42 -30.08 17.05
N THR A 72 -1.92 -30.83 16.07
CA THR A 72 -3.31 -30.72 15.62
C THR A 72 -4.30 -31.01 16.74
N SER A 73 -4.03 -32.05 17.54
CA SER A 73 -4.86 -32.39 18.70
C SER A 73 -4.79 -31.32 19.79
N LEU A 74 -3.59 -30.75 20.00
CA LEU A 74 -3.32 -29.72 21.00
C LEU A 74 -4.06 -28.41 20.71
N PHE A 75 -4.06 -27.99 19.44
CA PHE A 75 -4.63 -26.72 19.00
C PHE A 75 -6.05 -26.83 18.42
N LYS A 76 -6.66 -28.02 18.46
CA LYS A 76 -7.95 -28.34 17.79
C LYS A 76 -9.07 -27.31 18.03
N ASN A 77 -9.16 -26.75 19.23
CA ASN A 77 -10.21 -25.82 19.63
C ASN A 77 -9.79 -24.34 19.54
N MET A 78 -8.49 -24.07 19.37
CA MET A 78 -7.95 -22.72 19.40
C MET A 78 -8.34 -21.97 18.12
N LYS A 79 -9.09 -20.88 18.30
CA LYS A 79 -9.55 -19.97 17.25
C LYS A 79 -8.87 -18.61 17.34
N HIS A 80 -8.51 -18.18 18.54
CA HIS A 80 -7.93 -16.86 18.78
C HIS A 80 -6.66 -16.98 19.59
N LEU A 81 -5.54 -16.52 19.01
CA LEU A 81 -4.27 -16.43 19.70
C LEU A 81 -4.01 -14.97 20.10
N ILE A 82 -3.79 -14.74 21.38
CA ILE A 82 -3.28 -13.47 21.91
C ILE A 82 -1.87 -13.73 22.42
N GLY A 83 -0.87 -13.17 21.75
CA GLY A 83 0.53 -13.46 21.98
C GLY A 83 1.23 -13.68 20.65
N SER A 84 2.26 -14.51 20.66
CA SER A 84 3.21 -14.62 19.55
C SER A 84 3.14 -15.99 18.88
N LEU A 85 3.46 -16.07 17.59
CA LEU A 85 3.53 -17.34 16.86
C LEU A 85 4.84 -17.41 16.08
N VAL A 86 5.73 -18.28 16.51
CA VAL A 86 7.02 -18.50 15.87
C VAL A 86 7.19 -19.98 15.57
N VAL A 87 7.37 -20.31 14.30
CA VAL A 87 7.70 -21.65 13.81
C VAL A 87 9.05 -21.57 13.11
N ASN A 88 10.09 -22.13 13.72
CA ASN A 88 11.47 -21.91 13.31
C ASN A 88 12.32 -23.18 13.25
N GLY A 89 12.93 -23.48 12.11
CA GLY A 89 13.92 -24.57 12.03
C GLY A 89 13.33 -25.97 12.19
N THR A 90 12.02 -26.13 12.02
CA THR A 90 11.33 -27.40 12.25
C THR A 90 11.46 -28.33 11.03
N LYS A 91 11.22 -29.63 11.26
CA LYS A 91 11.06 -30.65 10.19
C LYS A 91 9.60 -30.85 9.76
N LEU A 92 8.70 -29.97 10.20
CA LEU A 92 7.28 -30.04 9.87
C LEU A 92 7.10 -29.71 8.39
N THR A 93 6.19 -30.45 7.75
CA THR A 93 5.84 -30.28 6.35
C THR A 93 4.66 -29.34 6.17
N SER A 94 3.80 -29.21 7.18
CA SER A 94 2.59 -28.41 7.11
C SER A 94 2.27 -27.71 8.42
N GLY A 95 1.78 -26.48 8.34
CA GLY A 95 1.21 -25.75 9.48
C GLY A 95 -0.28 -26.01 9.75
N LYS A 96 -0.89 -27.01 9.08
CA LYS A 96 -2.33 -27.36 9.20
C LYS A 96 -2.81 -27.67 10.61
N PHE A 97 -1.91 -27.93 11.55
CA PHE A 97 -2.25 -28.01 12.97
C PHE A 97 -2.86 -26.70 13.52
N LEU A 98 -2.76 -25.58 12.80
CA LEU A 98 -3.42 -24.30 13.09
C LEU A 98 -4.58 -23.97 12.13
N ALA A 99 -5.13 -24.93 11.38
CA ALA A 99 -6.20 -24.67 10.41
C ALA A 99 -7.46 -24.03 11.01
N GLY A 100 -7.74 -24.30 12.30
CA GLY A 100 -8.86 -23.70 13.05
C GLY A 100 -8.64 -22.26 13.51
N LEU A 101 -7.42 -21.74 13.41
CA LEU A 101 -7.04 -20.42 13.90
C LEU A 101 -7.64 -19.31 13.02
N GLU A 102 -8.44 -18.44 13.62
CA GLU A 102 -9.19 -17.36 12.95
C GLU A 102 -8.52 -16.00 13.12
N THR A 103 -7.90 -15.77 14.29
CA THR A 103 -7.26 -14.47 14.60
C THR A 103 -5.96 -14.61 15.37
N ILE A 104 -4.97 -13.76 15.07
CA ILE A 104 -3.74 -13.63 15.86
C ILE A 104 -3.54 -12.17 16.24
N VAL A 105 -3.32 -11.90 17.53
CA VAL A 105 -3.07 -10.57 18.09
C VAL A 105 -1.75 -10.60 18.85
N THR A 106 -0.73 -9.92 18.34
CA THR A 106 0.60 -9.86 18.94
C THR A 106 0.88 -8.51 19.59
N ASP A 107 1.98 -8.41 20.35
CA ASP A 107 2.46 -7.16 20.95
C ASP A 107 3.90 -6.85 20.53
N HIS A 108 4.84 -7.60 21.11
CA HIS A 108 6.28 -7.39 20.89
C HIS A 108 6.83 -8.34 19.83
N TYR A 109 6.60 -9.64 19.96
CA TYR A 109 7.01 -10.62 18.96
C TYR A 109 5.99 -10.72 17.83
N ASP A 110 6.49 -11.14 16.68
CA ASP A 110 5.78 -11.14 15.41
C ASP A 110 5.16 -12.52 15.11
N ILE A 111 4.48 -12.63 13.97
CA ILE A 111 4.10 -13.91 13.39
C ILE A 111 5.24 -14.32 12.46
N VAL A 112 5.96 -15.40 12.76
CA VAL A 112 7.20 -15.77 12.08
C VAL A 112 7.21 -17.24 11.70
N TRP A 113 7.44 -17.53 10.43
CA TRP A 113 7.64 -18.87 9.87
C TRP A 113 8.97 -18.88 9.12
N THR A 114 10.03 -19.36 9.75
CA THR A 114 11.39 -19.24 9.19
C THR A 114 12.23 -20.51 9.30
N ASN A 115 13.15 -20.72 8.35
CA ASN A 115 14.06 -21.88 8.31
C ASN A 115 13.36 -23.26 8.35
N ASN A 116 12.10 -23.38 7.92
CA ASN A 116 11.40 -24.67 7.86
C ASN A 116 11.56 -25.28 6.47
N HIS A 117 12.70 -25.92 6.23
CA HIS A 117 13.12 -26.36 4.90
C HIS A 117 12.18 -27.39 4.25
N GLU A 118 11.49 -28.18 5.06
CA GLU A 118 10.55 -29.22 4.62
C GLU A 118 9.10 -28.74 4.47
N MET A 119 8.81 -27.51 4.92
CA MET A 119 7.45 -26.97 4.93
C MET A 119 6.98 -26.60 3.53
N VAL A 120 5.83 -27.16 3.15
CA VAL A 120 5.18 -26.92 1.85
C VAL A 120 4.04 -25.93 1.94
N GLU A 121 3.43 -25.78 3.11
CA GLU A 121 2.31 -24.86 3.35
C GLU A 121 2.25 -24.34 4.79
N LEU A 122 1.72 -23.13 4.99
CA LEU A 122 1.44 -22.60 6.33
C LEU A 122 0.17 -23.20 6.94
N GLY A 123 -0.79 -23.65 6.12
CA GLY A 123 -2.02 -24.28 6.60
C GLY A 123 -2.97 -23.40 7.43
N LEU A 124 -2.83 -22.07 7.37
CA LEU A 124 -3.63 -21.09 8.13
C LEU A 124 -4.97 -20.79 7.45
N SER A 125 -5.71 -21.84 7.10
CA SER A 125 -6.86 -21.74 6.20
C SER A 125 -8.00 -20.88 6.72
N ASN A 126 -8.22 -20.78 8.04
CA ASN A 126 -9.30 -19.95 8.60
C ASN A 126 -8.85 -18.56 9.07
N LEU A 127 -7.55 -18.25 8.95
CA LEU A 127 -7.00 -17.00 9.48
C LEU A 127 -7.55 -15.82 8.69
N SER A 128 -8.31 -14.97 9.37
CA SER A 128 -9.01 -13.84 8.76
C SER A 128 -8.53 -12.48 9.28
N VAL A 129 -7.99 -12.44 10.50
CA VAL A 129 -7.52 -11.21 11.13
C VAL A 129 -6.13 -11.40 11.74
N ILE A 130 -5.21 -10.51 11.39
CA ILE A 130 -3.94 -10.33 12.11
C ILE A 130 -3.89 -8.94 12.71
N ASP A 131 -3.46 -8.84 13.96
CA ASP A 131 -3.07 -7.60 14.61
C ASP A 131 -1.63 -7.76 15.08
N CYS A 132 -0.67 -7.35 14.26
CA CYS A 132 0.75 -7.57 14.50
C CYS A 132 1.59 -6.47 13.85
N ARG A 133 2.86 -6.38 14.23
CA ARG A 133 3.81 -5.49 13.57
C ARG A 133 4.32 -6.11 12.26
N ARG A 134 4.54 -7.42 12.25
CA ARG A 134 5.13 -8.14 11.11
C ARG A 134 4.58 -9.56 10.99
N LEU A 135 4.41 -9.98 9.75
CA LEU A 135 4.20 -11.37 9.33
C LEU A 135 5.38 -11.75 8.43
N GLU A 136 6.28 -12.60 8.94
CA GLU A 136 7.46 -13.05 8.23
C GLU A 136 7.32 -14.51 7.80
N ILE A 137 7.56 -14.77 6.51
CA ILE A 137 7.66 -16.10 5.92
C ILE A 137 8.96 -16.14 5.12
N SER A 138 9.99 -16.79 5.67
CA SER A 138 11.33 -16.72 5.08
C SER A 138 12.09 -18.04 5.14
N LYS A 139 12.97 -18.29 4.16
CA LYS A 139 13.87 -19.47 4.19
C LYS A 139 13.15 -20.82 4.30
N ASN A 140 11.93 -20.92 3.75
CA ASN A 140 11.16 -22.16 3.67
C ASN A 140 11.28 -22.71 2.24
N SER A 141 12.29 -23.55 1.99
CA SER A 141 12.72 -23.92 0.64
C SER A 141 11.69 -24.73 -0.17
N LYS A 142 10.81 -25.50 0.50
CA LYS A 142 9.76 -26.28 -0.17
C LYS A 142 8.39 -25.61 -0.18
N MET A 143 8.31 -24.37 0.29
CA MET A 143 7.05 -23.63 0.34
C MET A 143 6.44 -23.55 -1.06
N ALA A 144 5.20 -24.00 -1.18
CA ALA A 144 4.43 -24.00 -2.42
C ALA A 144 3.13 -23.19 -2.27
N ASP A 145 2.58 -23.12 -1.05
CA ASP A 145 1.33 -22.41 -0.78
C ASP A 145 1.40 -21.66 0.56
N LEU A 146 1.08 -20.36 0.53
CA LEU A 146 0.96 -19.57 1.77
C LEU A 146 -0.34 -19.88 2.52
N GLY A 147 -1.41 -20.30 1.82
CA GLY A 147 -2.68 -20.67 2.44
C GLY A 147 -3.40 -19.51 3.15
N LEU A 148 -3.23 -18.26 2.69
CA LEU A 148 -3.75 -17.05 3.32
C LEU A 148 -4.91 -16.41 2.54
N LEU A 149 -5.71 -17.21 1.83
CA LEU A 149 -6.82 -16.71 1.01
C LEU A 149 -7.98 -16.10 1.81
N ASN A 150 -8.12 -16.49 3.08
CA ASN A 150 -9.17 -15.97 3.97
C ASN A 150 -8.76 -14.74 4.78
N LEU A 151 -7.52 -14.27 4.63
CA LEU A 151 -7.03 -13.09 5.34
C LEU A 151 -7.77 -11.84 4.82
N GLN A 152 -8.49 -11.16 5.69
CA GLN A 152 -9.32 -10.00 5.34
C GLN A 152 -8.82 -8.71 5.99
N THR A 153 -8.27 -8.82 7.20
CA THR A 153 -7.92 -7.66 8.01
C THR A 153 -6.51 -7.79 8.56
N ALA A 154 -5.74 -6.71 8.37
CA ALA A 154 -4.47 -6.51 9.05
C ALA A 154 -4.55 -5.24 9.89
N LEU A 155 -4.10 -5.31 11.13
CA LEU A 155 -4.03 -4.20 12.07
C LEU A 155 -2.61 -4.14 12.63
N SER A 156 -2.16 -2.94 12.96
CA SER A 156 -0.98 -2.76 13.79
C SER A 156 -1.38 -1.86 14.94
N SER A 157 -1.98 -2.48 15.97
CA SER A 157 -2.30 -1.82 17.24
C SER A 157 -1.05 -1.59 18.10
N SER A 158 0.12 -2.03 17.64
CA SER A 158 1.40 -1.74 18.27
C SER A 158 1.71 -0.23 18.21
N ASN A 159 2.33 0.30 19.26
CA ASN A 159 2.69 1.71 19.32
C ASN A 159 3.83 2.08 18.35
N THR A 160 4.47 1.07 17.73
CA THR A 160 5.75 1.20 17.02
C THR A 160 5.61 1.15 15.50
N ALA A 161 4.50 0.62 14.98
CA ALA A 161 4.23 0.59 13.54
C ALA A 161 2.77 0.98 13.26
N SER A 162 2.56 1.71 12.16
CA SER A 162 1.22 2.16 11.75
C SER A 162 0.58 1.28 10.66
N TYR A 163 1.19 0.13 10.38
CA TYR A 163 0.82 -0.87 9.39
C TYR A 163 1.60 -2.16 9.67
N VAL A 164 1.15 -3.27 9.08
CA VAL A 164 1.76 -4.60 9.17
C VAL A 164 2.76 -4.78 8.04
N TRP A 165 3.97 -5.21 8.37
CA TRP A 165 4.97 -5.61 7.37
C TRP A 165 4.73 -7.07 6.97
N LEU A 166 4.38 -7.31 5.69
CA LEU A 166 4.42 -8.64 5.11
C LEU A 166 5.79 -8.86 4.47
N GLU A 167 6.56 -9.78 5.04
CA GLU A 167 7.89 -10.12 4.60
C GLU A 167 7.90 -11.54 4.07
N ILE A 168 8.10 -11.69 2.76
CA ILE A 168 8.20 -12.99 2.09
C ILE A 168 9.48 -12.96 1.29
N TYR A 169 10.49 -13.73 1.70
CA TYR A 169 11.81 -13.66 1.05
C TYR A 169 12.61 -14.93 1.27
N LYS A 170 13.61 -15.18 0.41
CA LYS A 170 14.45 -16.39 0.46
C LYS A 170 13.62 -17.69 0.45
N LEU A 171 12.51 -17.70 -0.29
CA LEU A 171 11.86 -18.95 -0.69
C LEU A 171 12.63 -19.55 -1.87
N SER A 172 12.30 -20.76 -2.30
CA SER A 172 12.93 -21.31 -3.50
C SER A 172 12.44 -20.62 -4.77
N ASP A 173 13.23 -20.69 -5.83
CA ASP A 173 12.88 -20.14 -7.15
C ASP A 173 11.62 -20.79 -7.76
N ASN A 174 11.25 -21.98 -7.26
CA ASN A 174 10.03 -22.68 -7.66
C ASN A 174 8.78 -22.13 -6.96
N PHE A 175 8.93 -21.37 -5.87
CA PHE A 175 7.78 -20.70 -5.25
C PHE A 175 7.29 -19.59 -6.18
N CYS A 176 5.98 -19.62 -6.43
CA CYS A 176 5.30 -18.58 -7.17
C CYS A 176 4.07 -18.13 -6.39
N MET A 177 3.73 -16.85 -6.50
CA MET A 177 2.55 -16.26 -5.88
C MET A 177 1.35 -16.42 -6.83
N PRO A 178 0.24 -17.03 -6.38
CA PRO A 178 -1.00 -17.04 -7.16
C PRO A 178 -1.61 -15.63 -7.24
N PHE A 179 -2.26 -15.31 -8.36
CA PHE A 179 -2.98 -14.05 -8.55
C PHE A 179 -4.02 -13.79 -7.47
N ASP A 180 -4.82 -14.81 -7.13
CA ASP A 180 -5.88 -14.70 -6.12
C ASP A 180 -5.31 -14.28 -4.75
N GLN A 181 -4.16 -14.85 -4.38
CA GLN A 181 -3.49 -14.52 -3.11
C GLN A 181 -2.98 -13.08 -3.09
N MET A 182 -2.39 -12.59 -4.18
CA MET A 182 -1.95 -11.20 -4.29
C MET A 182 -3.13 -10.22 -4.30
N GLU A 183 -4.24 -10.54 -4.97
CA GLU A 183 -5.43 -9.69 -4.96
C GLU A 183 -5.97 -9.52 -3.54
N ILE A 184 -6.00 -10.59 -2.74
CA ILE A 184 -6.33 -10.51 -1.32
C ILE A 184 -5.40 -9.51 -0.63
N PHE A 185 -4.07 -9.64 -0.78
CA PHE A 185 -3.12 -8.72 -0.16
C PHE A 185 -3.30 -7.26 -0.57
N LEU A 186 -3.57 -6.98 -1.84
CA LEU A 186 -3.82 -5.62 -2.36
C LEU A 186 -5.12 -5.00 -1.82
N THR A 187 -6.07 -5.83 -1.40
CA THR A 187 -7.31 -5.33 -0.78
C THR A 187 -7.13 -4.94 0.69
N ILE A 188 -6.10 -5.45 1.36
CA ILE A 188 -5.83 -5.20 2.77
C ILE A 188 -5.08 -3.87 2.94
N HIS A 189 -5.76 -2.89 3.53
CA HIS A 189 -5.28 -1.50 3.69
C HIS A 189 -3.95 -1.38 4.43
N ASN A 190 -3.86 -1.97 5.62
CA ASN A 190 -2.70 -1.81 6.51
C ASN A 190 -1.60 -2.84 6.23
N LEU A 191 -1.63 -3.54 5.10
CA LEU A 191 -0.61 -4.53 4.77
C LEU A 191 0.41 -3.91 3.81
N ASN A 192 1.65 -3.80 4.26
CA ASN A 192 2.74 -3.35 3.42
C ASN A 192 3.39 -4.53 2.71
N LEU A 193 3.44 -4.46 1.38
CA LEU A 193 3.90 -5.52 0.49
C LEU A 193 5.33 -5.30 -0.04
N ALA A 194 6.03 -4.25 0.38
CA ALA A 194 7.36 -3.86 -0.10
C ALA A 194 8.36 -5.02 -0.18
N TYR A 195 8.29 -5.92 0.81
CA TYR A 195 9.29 -6.94 1.04
C TYR A 195 8.78 -8.35 0.73
N VAL A 196 7.85 -8.44 -0.22
CA VAL A 196 7.44 -9.71 -0.82
C VAL A 196 8.28 -9.91 -2.07
N LYS A 197 9.24 -10.83 -2.02
CA LYS A 197 10.14 -11.22 -3.10
C LYS A 197 9.74 -12.61 -3.58
N ALA A 198 9.07 -12.65 -4.72
CA ALA A 198 8.52 -13.84 -5.37
C ALA A 198 8.26 -13.54 -6.84
N ASN A 199 8.00 -14.57 -7.65
CA ASN A 199 7.43 -14.42 -9.00
C ASN A 199 5.95 -14.82 -8.98
N TYR A 200 5.20 -14.50 -10.03
CA TYR A 200 3.82 -15.01 -10.17
C TYR A 200 3.80 -16.41 -10.75
N CYS A 201 2.76 -17.17 -10.40
CA CYS A 201 2.53 -18.47 -11.02
C CYS A 201 2.05 -18.29 -12.46
N GLU A 202 2.55 -19.11 -13.38
CA GLU A 202 2.04 -19.14 -14.74
C GLU A 202 0.56 -19.58 -14.75
N PRO A 203 -0.32 -18.83 -15.42
CA PRO A 203 -1.74 -19.16 -15.47
C PRO A 203 -1.96 -20.42 -16.32
N THR A 204 -2.75 -21.36 -15.80
CA THR A 204 -3.08 -22.61 -16.51
C THR A 204 -4.08 -22.42 -17.66
N LYS A 205 -4.76 -21.28 -17.71
CA LYS A 205 -5.73 -20.88 -18.75
C LYS A 205 -5.61 -19.39 -19.03
N SER A 206 -5.95 -18.98 -20.25
CA SER A 206 -6.08 -17.55 -20.58
C SER A 206 -7.11 -16.89 -19.66
N ASP A 207 -6.74 -15.75 -19.11
CA ASP A 207 -7.62 -14.91 -18.30
C ASP A 207 -7.64 -13.51 -18.91
N ASP A 208 -8.68 -13.21 -19.66
CA ASP A 208 -8.80 -11.92 -20.37
C ASP A 208 -8.97 -10.72 -19.41
N ALA A 209 -9.16 -10.96 -18.11
CA ALA A 209 -9.22 -9.93 -17.09
C ALA A 209 -7.90 -9.73 -16.32
N ARG A 210 -6.96 -10.68 -16.38
CA ARG A 210 -5.71 -10.65 -15.62
C ARG A 210 -4.51 -10.88 -16.52
N ILE A 211 -3.64 -9.88 -16.64
CA ILE A 211 -2.41 -10.00 -17.42
C ILE A 211 -1.29 -10.52 -16.53
N HIS A 212 -0.61 -11.57 -17.01
CA HIS A 212 0.64 -12.06 -16.44
C HIS A 212 1.82 -11.32 -17.09
N GLY A 213 2.62 -10.62 -16.29
CA GLY A 213 3.79 -9.87 -16.75
C GLY A 213 3.51 -8.42 -17.12
N ASP A 214 4.55 -7.79 -17.67
CA ASP A 214 4.57 -6.35 -17.93
C ASP A 214 3.77 -5.97 -19.19
N VAL A 215 3.15 -4.80 -19.13
CA VAL A 215 2.38 -4.22 -20.23
C VAL A 215 3.07 -2.95 -20.72
N ILE A 216 3.41 -2.93 -22.01
CA ILE A 216 3.97 -1.76 -22.69
C ILE A 216 2.97 -1.27 -23.73
N ILE A 217 2.58 -0.01 -23.59
CA ILE A 217 1.64 0.69 -24.46
C ILE A 217 2.42 1.78 -25.21
N ASN A 218 2.45 1.69 -26.54
CA ASN A 218 3.09 2.66 -27.42
C ASN A 218 2.17 3.01 -28.60
N SER A 219 2.66 3.85 -29.53
CA SER A 219 1.91 4.30 -30.71
C SER A 219 1.35 3.19 -31.60
N ASN A 220 1.93 1.98 -31.55
CA ASN A 220 1.51 0.83 -32.36
C ASN A 220 0.59 -0.14 -31.62
N SER A 221 0.31 0.10 -30.33
CA SER A 221 -0.48 -0.81 -29.50
C SER A 221 -1.98 -0.70 -29.81
N ASN A 222 -2.70 -1.83 -29.80
CA ASN A 222 -4.17 -1.84 -29.81
C ASN A 222 -4.70 -1.82 -28.37
N PHE A 223 -5.49 -0.80 -28.02
CA PHE A 223 -5.97 -0.58 -26.66
C PHE A 223 -7.34 -1.23 -26.37
N ASP A 224 -8.01 -1.85 -27.35
CA ASP A 224 -9.38 -2.34 -27.16
C ASP A 224 -9.49 -3.44 -26.09
N ASN A 225 -8.53 -4.36 -26.07
CA ASN A 225 -8.48 -5.44 -25.09
C ASN A 225 -8.24 -4.92 -23.66
N MET A 226 -7.60 -3.76 -23.50
CA MET A 226 -7.33 -3.18 -22.19
C MET A 226 -8.60 -2.67 -21.48
N LYS A 227 -9.71 -2.49 -22.21
CA LYS A 227 -10.99 -2.05 -21.64
C LYS A 227 -11.58 -3.04 -20.66
N SER A 228 -11.29 -4.34 -20.78
CA SER A 228 -11.77 -5.40 -19.89
C SER A 228 -10.76 -5.82 -18.82
N VAL A 229 -9.48 -5.47 -19.00
CA VAL A 229 -8.40 -5.84 -18.07
C VAL A 229 -8.65 -5.22 -16.70
N LYS A 230 -8.62 -6.07 -15.67
CA LYS A 230 -8.83 -5.71 -14.26
C LYS A 230 -7.54 -5.70 -13.46
N ALA A 231 -6.57 -6.51 -13.80
CA ALA A 231 -5.29 -6.56 -13.09
C ALA A 231 -4.13 -6.79 -14.05
N ILE A 232 -3.01 -6.14 -13.74
CA ILE A 232 -1.71 -6.40 -14.36
C ILE A 232 -0.80 -6.91 -13.25
N PHE A 233 -0.41 -8.17 -13.32
CA PHE A 233 0.56 -8.80 -12.42
C PHE A 233 1.96 -8.62 -12.99
N GLY A 234 2.34 -7.35 -13.05
CA GLY A 234 3.53 -6.81 -13.71
C GLY A 234 3.46 -5.28 -13.66
N SER A 235 4.37 -4.64 -14.38
CA SER A 235 4.44 -3.20 -14.54
C SER A 235 3.60 -2.70 -15.71
N LEU A 236 3.17 -1.45 -15.65
CA LEU A 236 2.49 -0.78 -16.76
C LEU A 236 3.31 0.43 -17.24
N ILE A 237 3.68 0.42 -18.52
CA ILE A 237 4.46 1.46 -19.17
C ILE A 237 3.65 2.01 -20.34
N ILE A 238 3.39 3.33 -20.35
CA ILE A 238 2.71 4.04 -21.43
C ILE A 238 3.68 5.07 -22.00
N ASN A 239 4.20 4.83 -23.19
CA ASN A 239 5.29 5.62 -23.76
C ASN A 239 5.04 5.98 -25.22
N GLY A 240 5.13 7.27 -25.56
CA GLY A 240 5.16 7.70 -26.97
C GLY A 240 3.85 7.49 -27.69
N THR A 241 2.73 7.82 -27.06
CA THR A 241 1.38 7.70 -27.64
C THR A 241 0.75 9.08 -27.90
N ASP A 242 -0.26 9.10 -28.77
CA ASP A 242 -1.07 10.29 -29.06
C ASP A 242 -2.32 10.41 -28.16
N LEU A 243 -2.36 9.67 -27.04
CA LEU A 243 -3.50 9.62 -26.12
C LEU A 243 -3.73 10.99 -25.46
N GLU A 244 -5.00 11.39 -25.35
CA GLU A 244 -5.42 12.56 -24.56
C GLU A 244 -5.81 12.20 -23.11
N ASN A 245 -6.22 10.94 -22.90
CA ASN A 245 -6.66 10.41 -21.61
C ASN A 245 -6.38 8.90 -21.48
N LEU A 246 -6.65 8.34 -20.30
CA LEU A 246 -6.44 6.92 -19.97
C LEU A 246 -7.75 6.13 -19.83
N ASP A 247 -8.85 6.56 -20.45
CA ASP A 247 -10.18 5.95 -20.25
C ASP A 247 -10.27 4.51 -20.77
N PHE A 248 -9.36 4.12 -21.66
CA PHE A 248 -9.25 2.74 -22.13
C PHE A 248 -8.86 1.76 -20.99
N LEU A 249 -8.32 2.26 -19.87
CA LEU A 249 -8.00 1.50 -18.65
C LEU A 249 -9.12 1.54 -17.59
N LYS A 250 -10.35 1.89 -17.98
CA LYS A 250 -11.49 2.05 -17.05
C LYS A 250 -11.80 0.88 -16.12
N SER A 251 -11.35 -0.33 -16.45
CA SER A 251 -11.56 -1.55 -15.64
C SER A 251 -10.38 -1.90 -14.75
N LEU A 252 -9.22 -1.26 -14.95
CA LEU A 252 -7.96 -1.62 -14.29
C LEU A 252 -8.02 -1.28 -12.80
N LYS A 253 -7.98 -2.30 -11.95
CA LYS A 253 -8.04 -2.20 -10.49
C LYS A 253 -6.68 -2.35 -9.84
N TYR A 254 -5.78 -3.15 -10.43
CA TYR A 254 -4.53 -3.54 -9.80
C TYR A 254 -3.35 -3.45 -10.78
N ILE A 255 -2.23 -2.92 -10.29
CA ILE A 255 -0.92 -3.01 -10.94
C ILE A 255 0.04 -3.53 -9.88
N ALA A 256 0.51 -4.75 -10.05
CA ALA A 256 1.25 -5.43 -9.01
C ALA A 256 2.47 -6.15 -9.57
N PRO A 257 3.56 -5.43 -9.85
CA PRO A 257 4.79 -6.08 -10.26
C PRO A 257 5.41 -6.84 -9.10
N LEU A 258 5.99 -7.99 -9.40
CA LEU A 258 6.74 -8.85 -8.50
C LEU A 258 8.05 -9.21 -9.17
N GLU A 259 9.12 -9.27 -8.40
CA GLU A 259 10.39 -9.78 -8.87
C GLU A 259 11.05 -10.56 -7.72
N SER A 260 11.62 -11.71 -8.06
CA SER A 260 12.42 -12.51 -7.13
C SER A 260 13.82 -11.93 -6.91
N THR A 261 14.25 -10.96 -7.72
CA THR A 261 15.55 -10.31 -7.63
C THR A 261 15.48 -9.03 -6.78
N ASP A 262 16.64 -8.52 -6.41
CA ASP A 262 16.79 -7.22 -5.74
C ASP A 262 16.73 -6.04 -6.73
N ASP A 263 16.32 -6.31 -7.98
CA ASP A 263 16.17 -5.27 -8.98
C ASP A 263 15.00 -4.35 -8.65
N GLU A 264 15.15 -3.14 -9.17
CA GLU A 264 14.45 -1.97 -8.70
C GLU A 264 13.16 -1.82 -9.53
N ILE A 265 12.01 -2.26 -8.99
CA ILE A 265 10.74 -2.35 -9.74
C ILE A 265 10.01 -1.00 -9.84
N LYS A 266 9.65 -0.58 -11.06
CA LYS A 266 8.76 0.58 -11.29
C LYS A 266 7.37 0.09 -11.64
N SER A 267 6.34 0.49 -10.90
CA SER A 267 4.99 -0.04 -11.08
C SER A 267 4.23 0.59 -12.25
N LEU A 268 4.24 1.93 -12.33
CA LEU A 268 3.53 2.66 -13.38
C LEU A 268 4.42 3.78 -13.92
N ILE A 269 4.67 3.73 -15.23
CA ILE A 269 5.44 4.74 -15.95
C ILE A 269 4.56 5.29 -17.06
N ILE A 270 4.42 6.62 -17.12
CA ILE A 270 3.70 7.31 -18.20
C ILE A 270 4.62 8.39 -18.74
N CYS A 271 5.13 8.22 -19.95
CA CYS A 271 6.10 9.16 -20.51
C CYS A 271 5.92 9.48 -21.99
N ASN A 272 6.40 10.67 -22.39
CA ASN A 272 6.46 11.08 -23.79
C ASN A 272 5.10 11.04 -24.53
N ASN A 273 4.00 11.34 -23.85
CA ASN A 273 2.67 11.44 -24.46
C ASN A 273 2.25 12.92 -24.53
N PRO A 274 2.58 13.64 -25.62
CA PRO A 274 2.46 15.11 -25.67
C PRO A 274 1.01 15.62 -25.61
N ASN A 275 0.04 14.80 -26.06
CA ASN A 275 -1.38 15.15 -26.05
C ASN A 275 -2.08 14.78 -24.73
N LEU A 276 -1.41 14.06 -23.83
CA LEU A 276 -2.01 13.50 -22.62
C LEU A 276 -2.25 14.58 -21.57
N ILE A 277 -3.50 15.03 -21.46
CA ILE A 277 -3.93 16.07 -20.53
C ILE A 277 -4.68 15.53 -19.30
N ASN A 278 -5.06 14.25 -19.33
CA ASN A 278 -5.81 13.62 -18.23
C ASN A 278 -5.27 12.23 -17.89
N ILE A 279 -4.68 12.11 -16.70
CA ILE A 279 -4.11 10.85 -16.17
C ILE A 279 -5.02 10.15 -15.15
N MET A 280 -6.29 10.57 -15.03
CA MET A 280 -7.22 9.94 -14.10
C MET A 280 -7.51 8.48 -14.47
N LEU A 281 -7.41 7.59 -13.48
CA LEU A 281 -7.78 6.17 -13.60
C LEU A 281 -8.97 5.84 -12.69
N PRO A 282 -10.23 6.00 -13.14
CA PRO A 282 -11.41 6.00 -12.27
C PRO A 282 -11.58 4.73 -11.42
N SER A 283 -11.19 3.57 -11.94
CA SER A 283 -11.22 2.28 -11.25
C SER A 283 -10.22 2.16 -10.10
N LEU A 284 -9.15 2.95 -10.12
CA LEU A 284 -8.18 3.04 -9.02
C LEU A 284 -8.63 4.03 -7.92
N LYS A 285 -9.73 4.77 -8.13
CA LYS A 285 -10.26 5.67 -7.11
C LYS A 285 -10.61 4.88 -5.85
N VAL A 286 -10.04 5.30 -4.73
CA VAL A 286 -10.43 4.80 -3.43
C VAL A 286 -11.68 5.55 -2.99
N LYS A 287 -12.79 4.84 -2.76
CA LYS A 287 -13.98 5.45 -2.15
C LYS A 287 -13.61 5.86 -0.72
N HIS A 288 -13.70 7.16 -0.41
CA HIS A 288 -13.61 7.64 0.96
C HIS A 288 -14.65 6.92 1.82
N PHE A 289 -14.20 6.17 2.81
CA PHE A 289 -15.06 5.72 3.89
C PHE A 289 -14.56 6.44 5.14
N LEU A 290 -15.36 7.41 5.59
CA LEU A 290 -15.04 8.21 6.77
C LEU A 290 -15.41 7.39 8.01
N ILE A 291 -14.42 6.84 8.72
CA ILE A 291 -14.67 6.28 10.05
C ILE A 291 -14.56 7.44 11.05
N SER A 292 -15.72 7.97 11.43
CA SER A 292 -15.85 8.93 12.52
C SER A 292 -15.80 8.18 13.86
N SER A 293 -14.61 8.09 14.46
CA SER A 293 -14.49 8.01 15.91
C SER A 293 -13.52 9.10 16.33
N SER A 294 -14.06 10.12 17.01
CA SER A 294 -13.39 11.26 17.66
C SER A 294 -11.86 11.25 17.63
N GLN A 295 -11.30 12.17 16.83
CA GLN A 295 -9.88 12.47 16.57
C GLN A 295 -9.21 11.58 15.50
N SER A 296 -8.99 12.21 14.33
CA SER A 296 -8.33 11.72 13.09
C SER A 296 -9.28 11.16 12.04
N LEU A 297 -9.57 11.98 11.02
CA LEU A 297 -10.08 11.51 9.72
C LEU A 297 -9.01 10.58 9.11
N GLN A 298 -9.18 9.26 9.25
CA GLN A 298 -8.34 8.32 8.52
C GLN A 298 -8.97 8.06 7.14
N LEU A 299 -8.26 8.50 6.11
CA LEU A 299 -8.54 8.10 4.74
C LEU A 299 -8.20 6.61 4.62
N LEU A 300 -9.20 5.79 4.26
CA LEU A 300 -8.93 4.42 3.83
C LEU A 300 -8.23 4.49 2.47
N HIS A 301 -6.93 4.25 2.42
CA HIS A 301 -6.12 4.07 1.21
C HIS A 301 -6.05 2.58 0.85
N ARG A 302 -6.65 2.16 -0.27
CA ARG A 302 -6.48 0.78 -0.74
C ARG A 302 -5.20 0.68 -1.55
N ASN A 303 -4.36 -0.30 -1.26
CA ASN A 303 -3.13 -0.58 -1.98
C ASN A 303 -3.47 -1.19 -3.35
N ARG A 304 -3.87 -0.37 -4.31
CA ARG A 304 -4.20 -0.81 -5.67
C ARG A 304 -2.95 -1.05 -6.50
N ILE A 305 -1.87 -0.32 -6.21
CA ILE A 305 -0.60 -0.44 -6.88
C ILE A 305 0.43 -0.90 -5.86
N ARG A 306 1.04 -2.07 -6.12
CA ARG A 306 2.17 -2.57 -5.33
C ARG A 306 3.47 -1.97 -5.86
N THR A 307 4.41 -1.72 -4.96
CA THR A 307 5.74 -1.16 -5.25
C THR A 307 6.68 -1.49 -4.08
N ASP A 308 7.97 -1.52 -4.35
CA ASP A 308 9.04 -1.44 -3.33
C ASP A 308 9.82 -0.10 -3.40
N LYS A 309 9.61 0.70 -4.46
CA LYS A 309 10.20 2.04 -4.61
C LYS A 309 9.40 3.15 -3.95
N PHE A 310 10.13 4.08 -3.34
CA PHE A 310 9.58 5.34 -2.81
C PHE A 310 8.81 6.13 -3.88
N PHE A 311 9.38 6.30 -5.08
CA PHE A 311 8.71 6.90 -6.25
C PHE A 311 8.23 5.81 -7.21
N ALA A 312 7.06 5.26 -6.91
CA ALA A 312 6.47 4.11 -7.60
C ALA A 312 5.80 4.47 -8.94
N ILE A 313 5.24 5.67 -9.01
CA ILE A 313 4.54 6.19 -10.19
C ILE A 313 5.35 7.35 -10.74
N GLN A 314 5.81 7.22 -11.98
CA GLN A 314 6.64 8.22 -12.64
C GLN A 314 5.96 8.72 -13.90
N ILE A 315 5.67 10.03 -13.94
CA ILE A 315 5.02 10.69 -15.07
C ILE A 315 5.97 11.76 -15.60
N SER A 316 6.41 11.67 -16.85
CA SER A 316 7.39 12.62 -17.38
C SER A 316 7.28 12.86 -18.89
N GLY A 317 7.59 14.08 -19.34
CA GLY A 317 7.61 14.38 -20.79
C GLY A 317 6.24 14.26 -21.48
N ASN A 318 5.16 14.33 -20.71
CA ASN A 318 3.78 14.42 -21.24
C ASN A 318 3.37 15.90 -21.37
N ASN A 319 2.09 16.15 -21.65
CA ASN A 319 1.56 17.52 -21.72
C ASN A 319 1.84 18.34 -20.45
N GLU A 320 2.20 19.61 -20.61
CA GLU A 320 2.57 20.51 -19.51
C GLU A 320 1.41 20.82 -18.55
N GLU A 321 0.16 20.70 -19.01
CA GLU A 321 -1.03 20.93 -18.17
C GLU A 321 -1.09 19.97 -16.97
N LEU A 322 -0.50 18.78 -17.08
CA LEU A 322 -0.40 17.83 -15.96
C LEU A 322 0.42 18.37 -14.79
N MET A 323 1.30 19.35 -15.01
CA MET A 323 2.06 20.01 -13.92
C MET A 323 1.20 20.96 -13.08
N TYR A 324 -0.08 21.09 -13.42
CA TYR A 324 -1.06 21.91 -12.71
C TYR A 324 -2.34 21.15 -12.39
N ASP A 325 -2.30 19.81 -12.47
CA ASP A 325 -3.41 18.93 -12.08
C ASP A 325 -3.03 18.13 -10.82
N SER A 326 -3.04 18.82 -9.67
CA SER A 326 -2.74 18.18 -8.39
C SER A 326 -3.75 17.09 -8.04
N LYS A 327 -5.00 17.25 -8.47
CA LYS A 327 -6.09 16.31 -8.21
C LYS A 327 -5.80 14.92 -8.81
N SER A 328 -5.40 14.87 -10.08
CA SER A 328 -5.06 13.59 -10.72
C SER A 328 -3.79 12.98 -10.13
N CYS A 329 -2.80 13.80 -9.75
CA CYS A 329 -1.62 13.33 -9.02
C CYS A 329 -2.00 12.64 -7.70
N TYR A 330 -2.79 13.31 -6.85
CA TYR A 330 -3.23 12.73 -5.57
C TYR A 330 -4.09 11.49 -5.75
N GLN A 331 -4.92 11.41 -6.80
CA GLN A 331 -5.66 10.20 -7.10
C GLN A 331 -4.73 8.99 -7.31
N LEU A 332 -3.67 9.16 -8.09
CA LEU A 332 -2.68 8.11 -8.32
C LEU A 332 -1.88 7.81 -7.05
N GLN A 333 -1.43 8.84 -6.32
CA GLN A 333 -0.74 8.67 -5.04
C GLN A 333 -1.58 7.88 -4.03
N ASN A 334 -2.89 8.14 -3.95
CA ASN A 334 -3.81 7.45 -3.05
C ASN A 334 -4.07 5.98 -3.43
N SER A 335 -3.62 5.56 -4.61
CA SER A 335 -3.66 4.16 -5.07
C SER A 335 -2.48 3.33 -4.54
N LEU A 336 -1.48 3.99 -3.96
CA LEU A 336 -0.31 3.37 -3.35
C LEU A 336 -0.49 3.25 -1.82
N HIS A 337 0.33 2.41 -1.20
CA HIS A 337 0.50 2.46 0.26
C HIS A 337 1.08 3.83 0.66
N LYS A 338 0.64 4.34 1.83
CA LYS A 338 0.89 5.73 2.31
C LYS A 338 2.36 6.16 2.40
N ILE A 339 3.31 5.23 2.36
CA ILE A 339 4.74 5.51 2.39
C ILE A 339 5.31 5.87 1.00
N TYR A 340 4.60 5.54 -0.07
CA TYR A 340 5.04 5.71 -1.45
C TYR A 340 4.44 6.95 -2.09
N ARG A 341 5.04 7.39 -3.18
CA ARG A 341 4.74 8.67 -3.83
C ARG A 341 4.59 8.51 -5.34
N ALA A 342 3.74 9.36 -5.89
CA ALA A 342 3.69 9.64 -7.32
C ALA A 342 4.47 10.93 -7.61
N SER A 343 5.05 11.04 -8.80
CA SER A 343 5.68 12.28 -9.24
C SER A 343 5.37 12.60 -10.70
N ILE A 344 5.24 13.91 -10.99
CA ILE A 344 5.06 14.45 -12.35
C ILE A 344 6.20 15.41 -12.65
N ASN A 345 7.00 15.09 -13.68
CA ASN A 345 8.24 15.79 -14.03
C ASN A 345 9.15 15.99 -12.80
N GLY A 346 9.27 14.96 -11.96
CA GLY A 346 10.06 14.99 -10.72
C GLY A 346 9.44 15.78 -9.55
N ASN A 347 8.27 16.41 -9.73
CA ASN A 347 7.58 17.14 -8.67
C ASN A 347 6.62 16.20 -7.93
N SER A 348 6.55 16.31 -6.59
CA SER A 348 5.51 15.62 -5.80
C SER A 348 4.13 16.25 -6.02
N CYS A 349 3.07 15.55 -5.60
CA CYS A 349 1.70 16.08 -5.71
C CYS A 349 1.50 17.39 -4.93
N GLU A 350 2.15 17.53 -3.76
CA GLU A 350 2.13 18.76 -2.96
C GLU A 350 2.79 19.93 -3.69
N ALA A 351 3.91 19.68 -4.37
CA ALA A 351 4.59 20.71 -5.16
C ALA A 351 3.76 21.15 -6.37
N ILE A 352 3.03 20.22 -7.00
CA ILE A 352 2.09 20.50 -8.10
C ILE A 352 0.91 21.32 -7.60
N GLU A 353 0.31 20.95 -6.47
CA GLU A 353 -0.78 21.70 -5.83
C GLU A 353 -0.38 23.15 -5.56
N TYR A 354 0.86 23.36 -5.10
CA TYR A 354 1.39 24.70 -4.88
C TYR A 354 1.56 25.49 -6.19
N LYS A 355 2.04 24.86 -7.26
CA LYS A 355 2.14 25.49 -8.61
C LYS A 355 0.75 25.83 -9.17
N GLU A 356 -0.21 24.92 -9.05
CA GLU A 356 -1.60 25.11 -9.46
C GLU A 356 -2.24 26.33 -8.76
N LYS A 357 -2.13 26.40 -7.42
CA LYS A 357 -2.63 27.54 -6.65
C LYS A 357 -1.99 28.85 -7.08
N ARG A 358 -0.68 28.86 -7.36
CA ARG A 358 0.03 30.05 -7.84
C ARG A 358 -0.47 30.49 -9.21
N ARG A 359 -0.63 29.57 -10.17
CA ARG A 359 -1.18 29.84 -11.51
C ARG A 359 -2.57 30.48 -11.41
N ILE A 360 -3.43 29.96 -10.53
CA ILE A 360 -4.77 30.51 -10.30
C ILE A 360 -4.70 31.94 -9.72
N MET A 361 -3.79 32.21 -8.79
CA MET A 361 -3.61 33.55 -8.22
C MET A 361 -3.12 34.56 -9.27
N GLU A 362 -2.13 34.18 -10.08
CA GLU A 362 -1.60 35.01 -11.17
C GLU A 362 -2.68 35.31 -12.22
N TRP A 363 -3.47 34.30 -12.60
CA TRP A 363 -4.59 34.47 -13.53
C TRP A 363 -5.67 35.41 -12.97
N LYS A 364 -6.03 35.27 -11.69
CA LYS A 364 -6.97 36.20 -11.02
C LYS A 364 -6.43 37.62 -10.99
N ALA A 365 -5.14 37.81 -10.69
CA ALA A 365 -4.52 39.13 -10.69
C ALA A 365 -4.51 39.77 -12.09
N ALA A 366 -4.21 38.99 -13.13
CA ALA A 366 -4.29 39.44 -14.52
C ALA A 366 -5.72 39.85 -14.90
N MET A 367 -6.72 39.03 -14.57
CA MET A 367 -8.14 39.34 -14.84
C MET A 367 -8.59 40.64 -14.13
N VAL A 368 -8.18 40.85 -12.88
CA VAL A 368 -8.49 42.11 -12.15
C VAL A 368 -7.85 43.33 -12.83
N LYS A 369 -6.61 43.18 -13.30
CA LYS A 369 -5.89 44.22 -14.03
C LYS A 369 -6.58 44.56 -15.34
N ASP A 370 -6.97 43.54 -16.11
CA ASP A 370 -7.68 43.69 -17.38
C ASP A 370 -9.05 44.36 -17.17
N PHE A 371 -9.79 43.95 -16.13
CA PHE A 371 -11.07 44.58 -15.77
C PHE A 371 -10.89 46.05 -15.37
N SER A 372 -9.84 46.37 -14.63
CA SER A 372 -9.51 47.76 -14.27
C SER A 372 -9.19 48.60 -15.52
N PHE A 373 -8.45 48.07 -16.48
CA PHE A 373 -8.21 48.76 -17.75
C PHE A 373 -9.49 48.99 -18.56
N ILE A 374 -10.39 48.02 -18.60
CA ILE A 374 -11.70 48.16 -19.27
C ILE A 374 -12.52 49.27 -18.61
N VAL A 375 -12.59 49.30 -17.27
CA VAL A 375 -13.34 50.34 -16.53
C VAL A 375 -12.75 51.73 -16.74
N ILE A 376 -11.42 51.86 -16.69
CA ILE A 376 -10.72 53.13 -16.95
C ILE A 376 -10.97 53.59 -18.40
N GLY A 377 -10.88 52.68 -19.37
CA GLY A 377 -11.15 52.95 -20.79
C GLY A 377 -12.58 53.44 -21.01
N MET A 378 -13.58 52.75 -20.45
CA MET A 378 -14.99 53.15 -20.52
C MET A 378 -15.23 54.53 -19.90
N SER A 379 -14.57 54.84 -18.78
CA SER A 379 -14.69 56.13 -18.09
C SER A 379 -14.12 57.29 -18.91
N LEU A 380 -12.96 57.08 -19.55
CA LEU A 380 -12.34 58.04 -20.47
C LEU A 380 -13.22 58.32 -21.69
N VAL A 381 -13.80 57.29 -22.30
CA VAL A 381 -14.74 57.43 -23.42
C VAL A 381 -15.97 58.23 -22.99
N GLY A 382 -16.53 57.94 -21.81
CA GLY A 382 -17.65 58.71 -21.24
C GLY A 382 -17.32 60.19 -21.05
N MET A 383 -16.13 60.51 -20.52
CA MET A 383 -15.66 61.90 -20.35
C MET A 383 -15.51 62.62 -21.70
N ILE A 384 -14.94 61.97 -22.71
CA ILE A 384 -14.80 62.53 -24.05
C ILE A 384 -16.19 62.84 -24.64
N LEU A 385 -17.12 61.88 -24.56
CA LEU A 385 -18.50 62.10 -25.04
C LEU A 385 -19.18 63.26 -24.32
N LEU A 386 -19.03 63.37 -23.00
CA LEU A 386 -19.60 64.47 -22.22
C LEU A 386 -19.03 65.82 -22.65
N THR A 387 -17.71 65.91 -22.85
CA THR A 387 -17.06 67.15 -23.32
C THR A 387 -17.50 67.52 -24.73
N CYS A 388 -17.64 66.55 -25.64
CA CYS A 388 -18.21 66.77 -26.97
C CYS A 388 -19.67 67.28 -26.90
N ILE A 389 -20.51 66.70 -26.03
CA ILE A 389 -21.90 67.15 -25.82
C ILE A 389 -21.93 68.58 -25.26
N VAL A 390 -21.11 68.89 -24.26
CA VAL A 390 -21.03 70.24 -23.68
C VAL A 390 -20.55 71.26 -24.71
N PHE A 391 -19.56 70.91 -25.53
CA PHE A 391 -19.08 71.76 -26.62
C PHE A 391 -20.17 71.99 -27.68
N TRP A 392 -20.89 70.93 -28.05
CA TRP A 392 -22.02 71.01 -28.98
C TRP A 392 -23.15 71.87 -28.43
N LEU A 393 -23.53 71.73 -27.15
CA LEU A 393 -24.53 72.57 -26.48
C LEU A 393 -24.11 74.05 -26.38
N LYS A 394 -22.82 74.33 -26.12
CA LYS A 394 -22.28 75.71 -26.14
C LYS A 394 -22.37 76.32 -27.55
N ARG A 395 -22.06 75.55 -28.58
CA ARG A 395 -22.21 75.97 -29.99
C ARG A 395 -23.69 76.16 -30.37
N TYR A 396 -24.58 75.31 -29.88
CA TYR A 396 -26.02 75.44 -30.12
C TYR A 396 -26.60 76.71 -29.47
N ARG A 397 -26.12 77.11 -28.29
CA ARG A 397 -26.54 78.35 -27.61
C ARG A 397 -26.03 79.63 -28.29
N THR A 398 -24.91 79.57 -29.02
CA THR A 398 -24.34 80.74 -29.73
C THR A 398 -24.96 80.97 -31.11
N VAL A 399 -25.78 80.04 -31.61
CA VAL A 399 -26.41 80.11 -32.95
C VAL A 399 -27.93 80.33 -32.88
N ARG A 400 -28.50 80.69 -31.72
CA ARG A 400 -29.86 81.27 -31.72
C ARG A 400 -29.78 82.75 -32.08
N PRO A 401 -30.25 83.18 -33.26
CA PRO A 401 -30.47 84.60 -33.51
C PRO A 401 -31.56 85.10 -32.57
N VAL A 402 -31.26 86.24 -31.94
CA VAL A 402 -32.24 87.11 -31.30
C VAL A 402 -33.29 87.45 -32.35
N LYS A 403 -34.57 87.20 -32.03
CA LYS A 403 -35.69 87.79 -32.75
C LYS A 403 -35.96 89.17 -32.20
#